data_AF-A0A7S2NJB2-F1
#
_entry.id   AF-A0A7S2NJB2-F1
#
_cell.length_a   1.000
_cell.length_b   1.000
_cell.length_c   1.000
_cell.angle_alpha   90.00
_cell.angle_beta   90.00
_cell.angle_gamma   90.00
#
_symmetry.space_group_name_H-M   'P 1'
#
loop_
_entity.id
_entity.type
_entity.pdbx_description
1 polymer ?
#
loop_
_entity_poly.entity_id
_entity_poly.type
_entity_poly.pdbx_seq_one_letter_code
_entity_poly.pdbx_strand_id
1 'polypeptide(L)'
;EEATAQRQKEKATNSDTIADAQAGAAAIKQALGVLQEFYDAQRAGAFLQGRTRQVPELEAYRGQQGSKKGVIGMLEVVQTDFLRLEAETKAAEAEAARDHSSFMTSATADKEQKHKREVKLRLEKDQAEFEKSQRQKDLAGNQEELDKANNYYEYLTPNCIQIHVSYEERAARRKEEIAALKEAYAILDTKGAAR
;
A
#
# COMPACT_ATOMS: atom_id res chain seq x y z
N GLU A 1 -2.45 -9.84 9.54
CA GLU A 1 -2.85 -10.69 10.68
C GLU A 1 -2.89 -12.16 10.30
N GLU A 2 -3.56 -12.52 9.20
CA GLU A 2 -3.65 -13.91 8.73
C GLU A 2 -2.27 -14.56 8.45
N ALA A 3 -1.38 -13.87 7.72
CA ALA A 3 -0.02 -14.36 7.43
C ALA A 3 0.82 -14.62 8.71
N THR A 4 0.68 -13.77 9.73
CA THR A 4 1.40 -13.92 11.00
C THR A 4 0.83 -15.07 11.83
N ALA A 5 -0.49 -15.22 11.85
CA ALA A 5 -1.15 -16.33 12.54
C ALA A 5 -0.83 -17.68 11.90
N GLN A 6 -0.84 -17.75 10.56
CA GLN A 6 -0.42 -18.91 9.80
C GLN A 6 1.04 -19.26 10.13
N ARG A 7 1.93 -18.27 10.15
CA ARG A 7 3.34 -18.50 10.43
C ARG A 7 3.60 -19.02 11.84
N GLN A 8 2.86 -18.53 12.83
CA GLN A 8 2.95 -19.04 14.20
C GLN A 8 2.52 -20.50 14.31
N LYS A 9 1.43 -20.89 13.62
CA LYS A 9 0.98 -22.28 13.56
C LYS A 9 2.02 -23.18 12.90
N GLU A 10 2.50 -22.79 11.71
CA GLU A 10 3.54 -23.54 10.99
C GLU A 10 4.82 -23.69 11.81
N LYS A 11 5.26 -22.62 12.48
CA LYS A 11 6.43 -22.66 13.36
C LYS A 11 6.26 -23.65 14.52
N ALA A 12 5.09 -23.66 15.15
CA ALA A 12 4.78 -24.61 16.23
C ALA A 12 4.85 -26.05 15.70
N THR A 13 4.16 -26.33 14.59
CA THR A 13 4.16 -27.66 13.96
C THR A 13 5.56 -28.11 13.54
N ASN A 14 6.36 -27.22 12.96
CA ASN A 14 7.74 -27.52 12.56
C ASN A 14 8.63 -27.80 13.78
N SER A 15 8.45 -27.03 14.86
CA SER A 15 9.17 -27.25 16.12
C SER A 15 8.86 -28.62 16.73
N ASP A 16 7.58 -28.99 16.77
CA ASP A 16 7.14 -30.29 17.27
C ASP A 16 7.67 -31.43 16.38
N THR A 17 7.60 -31.27 15.06
CA THR A 17 8.12 -32.25 14.09
C THR A 17 9.63 -32.46 14.24
N ILE A 18 10.39 -31.40 14.46
CA ILE A 18 11.84 -31.48 14.72
C ILE A 18 12.11 -32.24 16.03
N ALA A 19 11.36 -31.95 17.09
CA ALA A 19 11.52 -32.63 18.38
C ALA A 19 11.19 -34.12 18.28
N ASP A 20 10.08 -34.46 17.62
CA ASP A 20 9.65 -35.84 17.39
C ASP A 20 10.65 -36.60 16.52
N ALA A 21 11.19 -35.98 15.47
CA ALA A 21 12.20 -36.58 14.61
C ALA A 21 13.50 -36.87 15.38
N GLN A 22 13.94 -35.95 16.25
CA GLN A 22 15.11 -36.15 17.11
C GLN A 22 14.90 -37.29 18.11
N ALA A 23 13.73 -37.33 18.76
CA ALA A 23 13.38 -38.40 19.69
C ALA A 23 13.30 -39.76 18.98
N GLY A 24 12.68 -39.81 17.80
CA GLY A 24 12.58 -41.02 16.97
C GLY A 24 13.93 -41.52 16.50
N ALA A 25 14.80 -40.64 15.99
CA ALA A 25 16.16 -40.99 15.59
C ALA A 25 16.98 -41.56 16.76
N ALA A 26 16.88 -40.95 17.95
CA ALA A 26 17.56 -41.42 19.16
C ALA A 26 17.05 -42.78 19.63
N ALA A 27 15.73 -42.99 19.64
CA ALA A 27 15.11 -44.26 20.03
C ALA A 27 15.52 -45.40 19.08
N ILE A 28 15.51 -45.16 17.77
CA ILE A 28 15.95 -46.17 16.79
C ILE A 28 17.44 -46.44 16.91
N LYS A 29 18.27 -45.42 17.19
CA LYS A 29 19.70 -45.61 17.45
C LYS A 29 19.95 -46.54 18.62
N GLN A 30 19.20 -46.37 19.71
CA GLN A 30 19.27 -47.26 20.88
C GLN A 30 18.80 -48.68 20.54
N ALA A 31 17.69 -48.81 19.82
CA ALA A 31 17.16 -50.11 19.40
C ALA A 31 18.13 -50.88 18.49
N LEU A 32 18.78 -50.19 17.55
CA LEU A 32 19.84 -50.75 16.71
C LEU A 32 21.00 -51.29 17.55
N GLY A 33 21.45 -50.53 18.56
CA GLY A 33 22.50 -50.97 19.48
C GLY A 33 22.14 -52.26 20.23
N VAL A 34 20.93 -52.30 20.84
CA VAL A 34 20.44 -53.50 21.56
C VAL A 34 20.32 -54.71 20.63
N LEU A 35 19.83 -54.50 19.40
CA LEU A 35 19.71 -55.58 18.41
C LEU A 35 21.07 -56.09 17.95
N GLN A 36 22.04 -55.20 17.69
CA GLN A 36 23.41 -55.60 17.34
C GLN A 36 24.05 -56.41 18.46
N GLU A 37 23.98 -55.93 19.70
CA GLU A 37 24.48 -56.66 20.88
C GLU A 37 23.85 -58.05 21.03
N PHE A 38 22.52 -58.16 20.87
CA PHE A 38 21.79 -59.44 20.94
C PHE A 38 22.26 -60.45 19.90
N TYR A 39 22.36 -60.02 18.63
CA TYR A 39 22.76 -60.92 17.56
C TYR A 39 24.26 -61.26 17.60
N ASP A 40 25.11 -60.37 18.09
CA ASP A 40 26.53 -60.63 18.25
C ASP A 40 26.79 -61.57 19.44
N ALA A 41 26.04 -61.42 20.53
CA ALA A 41 26.06 -62.35 21.66
C ALA A 41 25.60 -63.76 21.28
N GLN A 42 24.60 -63.91 20.40
CA GLN A 42 24.17 -65.21 19.87
C GLN A 42 25.21 -65.87 18.97
N ARG A 43 25.96 -65.07 18.21
CA ARG A 43 27.10 -65.57 17.41
C ARG A 43 28.24 -66.06 18.30
N ALA A 44 28.52 -65.36 19.41
CA ALA A 44 29.53 -65.75 20.39
C ALA A 44 29.11 -66.96 21.25
N GLY A 45 27.84 -67.03 21.68
CA GLY A 45 27.27 -68.15 22.43
C GLY A 45 27.13 -69.45 21.62
N ALA A 46 27.07 -69.36 20.30
CA ALA A 46 27.17 -70.53 19.41
C ALA A 46 28.58 -71.16 19.39
N PHE A 47 29.63 -70.41 19.79
CA PHE A 47 31.02 -70.89 19.88
C PHE A 47 31.41 -71.36 21.28
N LEU A 48 30.69 -70.91 22.32
CA LEU A 48 30.93 -71.25 23.72
C LEU A 48 29.65 -71.83 24.32
N GLN A 49 29.52 -73.15 24.24
CA GLN A 49 28.48 -73.91 24.95
C GLN A 49 28.48 -73.54 26.44
N GLY A 50 27.53 -72.70 26.88
CA GLY A 50 27.08 -72.69 28.27
C GLY A 50 27.15 -71.39 29.09
N ARG A 51 27.14 -70.17 28.51
CA ARG A 51 27.17 -68.97 29.39
C ARG A 51 26.44 -67.70 28.98
N THR A 52 25.40 -67.76 28.15
CA THR A 52 24.50 -66.62 27.96
C THR A 52 23.30 -66.75 28.88
N ARG A 53 23.20 -65.84 29.86
CA ARG A 53 22.09 -65.67 30.80
C ARG A 53 20.85 -65.18 30.03
N GLN A 54 20.24 -66.06 29.26
CA GLN A 54 18.89 -65.84 28.72
C GLN A 54 17.89 -66.06 29.85
N VAL A 55 16.79 -65.31 29.82
CA VAL A 55 15.60 -65.61 30.63
C VAL A 55 15.20 -67.06 30.29
N PRO A 56 14.87 -67.94 31.25
CA PRO A 56 14.68 -69.39 30.98
C PRO A 56 13.68 -69.71 29.86
N GLU A 57 12.72 -68.82 29.60
CA GLU A 57 11.74 -68.93 28.51
C GLU A 57 12.31 -68.70 27.09
N LEU A 58 13.49 -68.10 26.95
CA LEU A 58 14.09 -67.71 25.66
C LEU A 58 15.28 -68.56 25.24
N GLU A 59 15.67 -69.59 26.01
CA GLU A 59 16.81 -70.48 25.69
C GLU A 59 16.70 -71.15 24.31
N ALA A 60 15.48 -71.42 23.84
CA ALA A 60 15.23 -72.00 22.51
C ALA A 60 15.21 -70.96 21.37
N TYR A 61 15.01 -69.67 21.68
CA TYR A 61 14.86 -68.64 20.66
C TYR A 61 16.22 -68.04 20.26
N ARG A 62 16.79 -68.58 19.18
CA ARG A 62 18.06 -68.10 18.62
C ARG A 62 17.97 -66.78 17.85
N GLY A 63 16.81 -66.12 17.84
CA GLY A 63 16.54 -64.94 17.02
C GLY A 63 16.58 -65.30 15.54
N GLN A 64 15.52 -65.06 14.76
CA GLN A 64 15.46 -65.42 13.34
C GLN A 64 16.67 -64.89 12.52
N GLN A 65 17.76 -65.65 12.48
CA GLN A 65 19.08 -65.18 12.02
C GLN A 65 19.06 -64.82 10.53
N GLY A 66 18.20 -65.48 9.75
CA GLY A 66 17.96 -65.16 8.34
C GLY A 66 17.31 -63.79 8.12
N SER A 67 16.53 -63.30 9.09
CA SER A 67 15.80 -62.03 9.01
C SER A 67 16.55 -60.85 9.67
N LYS A 68 17.66 -61.11 10.39
CA LYS A 68 18.50 -60.09 11.06
C LYS A 68 18.83 -58.91 10.15
N LYS A 69 19.34 -59.19 8.95
CA LYS A 69 19.77 -58.16 7.99
C LYS A 69 18.61 -57.28 7.52
N GLY A 70 17.42 -57.86 7.36
CA GLY A 70 16.23 -57.11 6.92
C GLY A 70 15.73 -56.17 8.00
N VAL A 71 15.62 -56.64 9.25
CA VAL A 71 15.12 -55.80 10.37
C VAL A 71 16.11 -54.68 10.71
N ILE A 72 17.41 -54.98 10.76
CA ILE A 72 18.44 -53.95 11.00
C ILE A 72 18.45 -52.93 9.86
N GLY A 73 18.45 -53.39 8.60
CA GLY A 73 18.42 -52.49 7.44
C GLY A 73 17.17 -51.61 7.41
N MET A 74 16.00 -52.14 7.80
CA MET A 74 14.77 -51.34 7.90
C MET A 74 14.89 -50.27 8.98
N LEU A 75 15.44 -50.59 10.16
CA LEU A 75 15.65 -49.61 11.23
C LEU A 75 16.71 -48.56 10.85
N GLU A 76 17.77 -48.93 10.13
CA GLU A 76 18.76 -47.99 9.60
C GLU A 76 18.10 -47.01 8.60
N VAL A 77 17.26 -47.50 7.69
CA VAL A 77 16.50 -46.64 6.76
C VAL A 77 15.59 -45.68 7.53
N VAL A 78 14.81 -46.17 8.49
CA VAL A 78 13.92 -45.31 9.28
C VAL A 78 14.71 -44.28 10.10
N GLN A 79 15.89 -44.64 10.62
CA GLN A 79 16.78 -43.67 11.27
C GLN A 79 17.23 -42.58 10.29
N THR A 80 17.67 -42.96 9.08
CA THR A 80 18.06 -41.98 8.07
C THR A 80 16.89 -41.08 7.65
N ASP A 81 15.67 -41.62 7.61
CA ASP A 81 14.46 -40.85 7.32
C ASP A 81 14.16 -39.82 8.41
N PHE A 82 14.31 -40.17 9.70
CA PHE A 82 14.16 -39.17 10.77
C PHE A 82 15.22 -38.06 10.70
N LEU A 83 16.48 -38.42 10.44
CA LEU A 83 17.55 -37.42 10.28
C LEU A 83 17.32 -36.51 9.08
N ARG A 84 16.83 -37.08 7.97
CA ARG A 84 16.46 -36.32 6.77
C ARG A 84 15.27 -35.40 7.05
N LEU A 85 14.22 -35.90 7.69
CA LEU A 85 13.04 -35.13 8.06
C LEU A 85 13.43 -33.94 8.97
N GLU A 86 14.30 -34.15 9.95
CA GLU A 86 14.81 -33.08 10.82
C GLU A 86 15.54 -32.01 10.01
N ALA A 87 16.46 -32.41 9.12
CA ALA A 87 17.25 -31.49 8.32
C ALA A 87 16.39 -30.68 7.33
N GLU A 88 15.48 -31.35 6.61
CA GLU A 88 14.55 -30.73 5.67
C GLU A 88 13.61 -29.76 6.40
N THR A 89 13.05 -30.15 7.56
CA THR A 89 12.15 -29.29 8.35
C THR A 89 12.87 -28.07 8.89
N LYS A 90 14.12 -28.23 9.38
CA LYS A 90 14.94 -27.09 9.82
C LYS A 90 15.26 -26.12 8.70
N ALA A 91 15.60 -26.63 7.52
CA ALA A 91 15.88 -25.81 6.35
C ALA A 91 14.63 -25.03 5.92
N ALA A 92 13.48 -25.71 5.81
CA ALA A 92 12.21 -25.10 5.46
C ALA A 92 11.77 -24.03 6.49
N GLU A 93 11.94 -24.29 7.79
CA GLU A 93 11.62 -23.33 8.85
C GLU A 93 12.49 -22.06 8.79
N ALA A 94 13.78 -22.23 8.47
CA ALA A 94 14.71 -21.11 8.30
C ALA A 94 14.38 -20.27 7.06
N GLU A 95 14.02 -20.90 5.94
CA GLU A 95 13.57 -20.22 4.72
C GLU A 95 12.25 -19.47 4.96
N ALA A 96 11.24 -20.14 5.52
CA ALA A 96 9.96 -19.53 5.85
C ALA A 96 10.08 -18.35 6.83
N ALA A 97 11.04 -18.41 7.77
CA ALA A 97 11.33 -17.28 8.66
C ALA A 97 11.91 -16.07 7.92
N ARG A 98 12.84 -16.29 6.98
CA ARG A 98 13.44 -15.23 6.15
C ARG A 98 12.41 -14.58 5.25
N ASP A 99 11.62 -15.39 4.56
CA ASP A 99 10.58 -14.91 3.64
C ASP A 99 9.53 -14.10 4.38
N HIS A 100 9.06 -14.58 5.53
CA HIS A 100 8.12 -13.82 6.35
C HIS A 100 8.72 -12.50 6.84
N SER A 101 9.99 -12.47 7.26
CA SER A 101 10.65 -11.21 7.68
C SER A 101 10.78 -10.22 6.52
N SER A 102 11.18 -10.69 5.34
CA SER A 102 11.28 -9.88 4.12
C SER A 102 9.92 -9.34 3.68
N PHE A 103 8.91 -10.20 3.66
CA PHE A 103 7.53 -9.84 3.34
C PHE A 103 6.99 -8.79 4.32
N MET A 104 7.14 -9.00 5.62
CA MET A 104 6.65 -8.04 6.62
C MET A 104 7.34 -6.69 6.51
N THR A 105 8.65 -6.66 6.24
CA THR A 105 9.40 -5.42 6.04
C THR A 105 8.93 -4.67 4.79
N SER A 106 8.76 -5.38 3.68
CA SER A 106 8.32 -4.79 2.42
C SER A 106 6.87 -4.31 2.53
N ALA A 107 5.99 -5.09 3.15
CA ALA A 107 4.58 -4.77 3.32
C ALA A 107 4.36 -3.57 4.25
N THR A 108 5.14 -3.43 5.33
CA THR A 108 5.04 -2.27 6.22
C THR A 108 5.53 -1.00 5.53
N ALA A 109 6.65 -1.06 4.83
CA ALA A 109 7.18 0.06 4.04
C ALA A 109 6.19 0.50 2.94
N ASP A 110 5.64 -0.45 2.19
CA ASP A 110 4.63 -0.20 1.15
C ASP A 110 3.39 0.46 1.72
N LYS A 111 2.89 -0.04 2.86
CA LYS A 111 1.71 0.52 3.53
C LYS A 111 1.96 1.97 3.94
N GLU A 112 3.10 2.25 4.55
CA GLU A 112 3.46 3.61 4.96
C GLU A 112 3.61 4.55 3.76
N GLN A 113 4.28 4.11 2.70
CA GLN A 113 4.47 4.91 1.49
C GLN A 113 3.14 5.20 0.80
N LYS A 114 2.27 4.20 0.65
CA LYS A 114 0.94 4.36 0.04
C LYS A 114 0.07 5.30 0.86
N HIS A 115 0.06 5.15 2.19
CA HIS A 115 -0.68 6.04 3.08
C HIS A 115 -0.18 7.50 2.99
N LYS A 116 1.14 7.72 3.04
CA LYS A 116 1.73 9.06 2.86
C LYS A 116 1.35 9.66 1.51
N ARG A 117 1.39 8.86 0.44
CA ARG A 117 1.03 9.29 -0.91
C ARG A 117 -0.46 9.63 -1.02
N GLU A 118 -1.33 8.81 -0.44
CA GLU A 118 -2.77 9.04 -0.42
C GLU A 118 -3.12 10.36 0.27
N VAL A 119 -2.60 10.57 1.49
CA VAL A 119 -2.83 11.79 2.26
C VAL A 119 -2.33 13.02 1.50
N LYS A 120 -1.12 12.95 0.94
CA LYS A 120 -0.54 14.03 0.15
C LYS A 120 -1.40 14.36 -1.08
N LEU A 121 -1.75 13.35 -1.89
CA LEU A 121 -2.55 13.55 -3.09
C LEU A 121 -3.95 14.09 -2.77
N ARG A 122 -4.55 13.64 -1.66
CA ARG A 122 -5.84 14.14 -1.21
C ARG A 122 -5.75 15.62 -0.84
N LEU A 123 -4.74 16.02 -0.09
CA LEU A 123 -4.52 17.41 0.28
C LEU A 123 -4.25 18.30 -0.95
N GLU A 124 -3.41 17.83 -1.89
CA GLU A 124 -3.13 18.53 -3.14
C GLU A 124 -4.39 18.69 -4.00
N LYS A 125 -5.22 17.65 -4.06
CA LYS A 125 -6.51 17.69 -4.75
C LYS A 125 -7.45 18.71 -4.11
N ASP A 126 -7.63 18.67 -2.79
CA ASP A 126 -8.51 19.58 -2.07
C ASP A 126 -8.07 21.05 -2.26
N GLN A 127 -6.76 21.31 -2.23
CA GLN A 127 -6.19 22.62 -2.52
C GLN A 127 -6.46 23.07 -3.96
N ALA A 128 -6.23 22.20 -4.95
CA ALA A 128 -6.48 22.52 -6.36
C ALA A 128 -7.97 22.76 -6.64
N GLU A 129 -8.87 21.99 -6.02
CA GLU A 129 -10.32 22.20 -6.12
C GLU A 129 -10.75 23.53 -5.50
N PHE A 130 -10.17 23.89 -4.35
CA PHE A 130 -10.40 25.19 -3.72
C PHE A 130 -9.93 26.35 -4.60
N GLU A 131 -8.70 26.29 -5.12
CA GLU A 131 -8.16 27.31 -6.02
C GLU A 131 -9.00 27.44 -7.28
N LYS A 132 -9.40 26.33 -7.90
CA LYS A 132 -10.28 26.33 -9.06
C LYS A 132 -11.60 27.04 -8.76
N SER A 133 -12.22 26.75 -7.61
CA SER A 133 -13.47 27.40 -7.20
C SER A 133 -13.31 28.91 -7.04
N GLN A 134 -12.22 29.36 -6.42
CA GLN A 134 -11.94 30.80 -6.28
C GLN A 134 -11.71 31.46 -7.64
N ARG A 135 -10.89 30.86 -8.51
CA ARG A 135 -10.65 31.39 -9.86
C ARG A 135 -11.93 31.49 -10.69
N GLN A 136 -12.86 30.54 -10.53
CA GLN A 136 -14.15 30.60 -11.20
C GLN A 136 -15.02 31.78 -10.72
N LYS A 137 -15.00 32.07 -9.41
CA LYS A 137 -15.69 33.25 -8.86
C LYS A 137 -15.05 34.55 -9.32
N ASP A 138 -13.73 34.63 -9.26
CA ASP A 138 -12.98 35.81 -9.72
C ASP A 138 -13.24 36.07 -11.21
N LEU A 139 -13.24 35.02 -12.04
CA LEU A 139 -13.54 35.13 -13.46
C LEU A 139 -14.96 35.66 -13.70
N ALA A 140 -15.95 35.13 -12.98
CA ALA A 140 -17.34 35.59 -13.10
C ALA A 140 -17.47 37.07 -12.69
N GLY A 141 -16.86 37.48 -11.57
CA GLY A 141 -16.87 38.87 -11.12
C GLY A 141 -16.17 39.82 -12.09
N ASN A 142 -14.98 39.45 -12.57
CA ASN A 142 -14.23 40.25 -13.54
C ASN A 142 -14.97 40.37 -14.87
N GLN A 143 -15.68 39.33 -15.31
CA GLN A 143 -16.50 39.40 -16.51
C GLN A 143 -17.66 40.39 -16.33
N GLU A 144 -18.33 40.36 -15.18
CA GLU A 144 -19.39 41.32 -14.87
C GLU A 144 -18.87 42.77 -14.83
N GLU A 145 -17.70 43.00 -14.23
CA GLU A 145 -17.05 44.32 -14.22
C GLU A 145 -16.65 44.78 -15.62
N LEU A 146 -16.08 43.89 -16.43
CA LEU A 146 -15.71 44.16 -17.82
C LEU A 146 -16.94 44.51 -18.66
N ASP A 147 -18.03 43.77 -18.51
CA ASP A 147 -19.29 44.02 -19.22
C ASP A 147 -19.86 45.39 -18.82
N LYS A 148 -19.84 45.75 -17.52
CA LYS A 148 -20.23 47.09 -17.06
C LYS A 148 -19.35 48.19 -17.62
N ALA A 149 -18.04 47.99 -17.66
CA ALA A 149 -17.10 48.96 -18.21
C ALA A 149 -17.32 49.17 -19.72
N ASN A 150 -17.54 48.10 -20.47
CA ASN A 150 -17.86 48.16 -21.90
C ASN A 150 -19.19 48.89 -22.15
N ASN A 151 -20.24 48.59 -21.39
CA ASN A 151 -21.52 49.29 -21.49
C ASN A 151 -21.36 50.80 -21.22
N TYR A 152 -20.58 51.18 -20.22
CA TYR A 152 -20.31 52.59 -19.92
C TYR A 152 -19.47 53.26 -21.02
N TYR A 153 -18.49 52.55 -21.58
CA TYR A 153 -17.69 53.02 -22.71
C TYR A 153 -18.55 53.27 -23.96
N GLU A 154 -19.47 52.36 -24.28
CA GLU A 154 -20.42 52.53 -25.39
C GLU A 154 -21.33 53.75 -25.17
N TYR A 155 -21.80 53.98 -23.94
CA TYR A 155 -22.57 55.16 -23.58
C TYR A 155 -21.77 56.46 -23.77
N LEU A 156 -20.49 56.48 -23.39
CA LEU A 156 -19.65 57.68 -23.53
C LEU A 156 -19.18 57.93 -24.97
N THR A 157 -19.05 56.89 -25.79
CA THR A 157 -18.54 57.00 -27.17
C THR A 157 -19.26 58.06 -28.03
N PRO A 158 -20.60 58.09 -28.15
CA PRO A 158 -21.27 59.13 -28.91
C PRO A 158 -21.15 60.51 -28.25
N ASN A 159 -21.09 60.58 -26.92
CA ASN A 159 -21.04 61.83 -26.18
C ASN A 159 -19.66 62.51 -26.21
N CYS A 160 -18.59 61.73 -26.22
CA CYS A 160 -17.22 62.23 -26.03
C CYS A 160 -16.33 62.09 -27.28
N ILE A 161 -16.59 61.11 -28.14
CA ILE A 161 -15.72 60.79 -29.29
C ILE A 161 -16.39 61.19 -30.62
N GLN A 162 -17.69 60.93 -30.76
CA GLN A 162 -18.45 61.32 -31.96
C GLN A 162 -18.97 62.76 -31.83
N ILE A 163 -18.08 63.74 -32.02
CA ILE A 163 -18.50 65.15 -32.08
C ILE A 163 -19.32 65.38 -33.36
N HIS A 164 -20.64 65.44 -33.24
CA HIS A 164 -21.54 65.63 -34.39
C HIS A 164 -21.53 67.04 -34.99
N VAL A 165 -21.00 68.04 -34.28
CA VAL A 165 -20.93 69.44 -34.74
C VAL A 165 -19.65 70.12 -34.29
N SER A 166 -19.01 70.82 -35.21
CA SER A 166 -17.74 71.50 -34.92
C SER A 166 -17.92 72.55 -33.81
N TYR A 167 -16.83 72.91 -33.13
CA TYR A 167 -16.88 74.01 -32.16
C TYR A 167 -17.38 75.31 -32.82
N GLU A 168 -16.92 75.58 -34.05
CA GLU A 168 -17.27 76.77 -34.82
C GLU A 168 -18.78 76.83 -35.12
N GLU A 169 -19.38 75.74 -35.60
CA GLU A 169 -20.83 75.66 -35.84
C GLU A 169 -21.63 75.84 -34.55
N ARG A 170 -21.17 75.27 -33.42
CA ARG A 170 -21.80 75.49 -32.11
C ARG A 170 -21.67 76.92 -31.62
N ALA A 171 -20.56 77.60 -31.91
CA ALA A 171 -20.36 79.00 -31.54
C ALA A 171 -21.24 79.93 -32.40
N ALA A 172 -21.35 79.65 -33.70
CA ALA A 172 -22.21 80.39 -34.62
C ALA A 172 -23.69 80.30 -34.23
N ARG A 173 -24.23 79.09 -34.03
CA ARG A 173 -25.63 78.91 -33.61
C ARG A 173 -25.94 79.58 -32.26
N ARG A 174 -25.03 79.51 -31.30
CA ARG A 174 -25.18 80.24 -30.02
C ARG A 174 -25.19 81.75 -30.21
N LYS A 175 -24.39 82.29 -31.12
CA LYS A 175 -24.36 83.73 -31.42
C LYS A 175 -25.67 84.18 -32.06
N GLU A 176 -26.22 83.39 -32.98
CA GLU A 176 -27.52 83.64 -33.61
C GLU A 176 -28.65 83.59 -32.57
N GLU A 177 -28.66 82.58 -31.71
CA GLU A 177 -29.64 82.44 -30.63
C GLU A 177 -29.58 83.61 -29.64
N ILE A 178 -28.37 84.04 -29.24
CA ILE A 178 -28.20 85.22 -28.38
C ILE A 178 -28.71 86.50 -29.06
N ALA A 179 -28.49 86.65 -30.37
CA ALA A 179 -29.00 87.80 -31.12
C ALA A 179 -30.54 87.80 -31.15
N ALA A 180 -31.17 86.66 -31.45
CA ALA A 180 -32.62 86.51 -31.43
C ALA A 180 -33.23 86.75 -30.05
N LEU A 181 -32.59 86.24 -28.98
CA LEU A 181 -33.01 86.48 -27.60
C LEU A 181 -32.92 87.95 -27.20
N LYS A 182 -31.86 88.65 -27.64
CA LYS A 182 -31.70 90.10 -27.40
C LYS A 182 -32.76 90.91 -28.14
N GLU A 183 -33.10 90.54 -29.36
CA GLU A 183 -34.16 91.17 -30.14
C GLU A 183 -35.54 90.96 -29.47
N ALA A 184 -35.85 89.72 -29.08
CA ALA A 184 -37.07 89.43 -28.33
C ALA A 184 -37.14 90.20 -27.01
N TYR A 185 -36.03 90.29 -26.27
CA TYR A 185 -35.93 91.09 -25.05
C TYR A 185 -36.20 92.58 -25.32
N ALA A 186 -35.61 93.16 -26.36
CA ALA A 186 -35.85 94.56 -26.73
C ALA A 186 -37.33 94.82 -27.09
N ILE A 187 -37.98 93.87 -27.78
CA ILE A 187 -39.42 93.98 -28.11
C ILE A 187 -40.28 93.88 -26.83
N LEU A 188 -39.91 93.01 -25.89
CA LEU A 188 -40.64 92.89 -24.62
C LEU A 188 -40.42 94.09 -23.69
N ASP A 189 -39.21 94.63 -23.66
CA ASP A 189 -38.85 95.81 -22.88
C ASP A 189 -39.56 97.07 -23.39
N THR A 190 -39.57 97.26 -24.71
CA THR A 190 -40.33 98.36 -25.34
C THR A 190 -41.84 98.23 -25.13
N LYS A 191 -42.40 97.01 -25.13
CA LYS A 191 -43.83 96.78 -24.79
C LYS A 191 -44.14 96.93 -23.31
N GLY A 192 -43.20 96.62 -22.41
CA GLY A 192 -43.33 96.79 -20.97
C GLY A 192 -43.27 98.25 -20.54
N ALA A 193 -42.44 99.06 -21.21
CA ALA A 193 -42.31 100.50 -20.98
C ALA A 193 -43.49 101.33 -21.56
N ALA A 194 -44.30 100.75 -22.45
CA ALA A 194 -45.48 101.38 -23.04
C ALA A 194 -46.78 101.17 -22.22
N ARG A 195 -46.69 100.64 -21.00
CA ARG A 195 -47.80 100.50 -20.05
C ARG A 195 -47.68 101.45 -18.87
#